data_AF-A0A3N7DMD5-F1
#
_entry.id   AF-A0A3N7DMD5-F1
#
_cell.length_a   1.000
_cell.length_b   1.000
_cell.length_c   1.000
_cell.angle_alpha   90.00
_cell.angle_beta   90.00
_cell.angle_gamma   90.00
#
_symmetry.space_group_name_H-M   'P 1'
#
loop_
_entity.id
_entity.type
_entity.pdbx_description
1 polymer ?
#
loop_
_entity_poly.entity_id
_entity_poly.type
_entity_poly.pdbx_seq_one_letter_code
_entity_poly.pdbx_strand_id
1 'polypeptide(L)'
;MKTKGFASWQVLIKKELLLAYRNKTVQISAGIIWVLFISAMACSYLNYQARYKQRLAANTLFRQQWEHQQRNPHDAGHFGTYLFKSVNLLNVFDAGIDDYTGNTYRVEAHIQHEMSSSEAENNDGAMRFGTLTLALILQLLVPLFLLFNTSTSITSERESGTLKMLQAQGLSNGKIIWTKVFANYLLIVSIVLPVFILLVTAVLYVPGSAYLLPRLCWILITFLLYFLLIALLGTIISTLSNHSGKALLSALCFWIFMSTISPKVITGVADSKYPLMSRAAFSDLVEQGYRKGLNGKDPYAARGERYIKRLLKKYQVDSVAALPFNIDGLTLQFNEDYRTKAFNHYFKEVESSFDKQQHFLNLSGVFNPFLSTKRLSMALAGSDFYHHAHFFKHAQAYRNQLIRQLNMQLAMHGKNIKGDYKVGPAYFSQLKDFKYQLPTLKQVLQIKQVALLSLAGWVLILVLLLQFIASRSLAFNYASA
;
A
#
# COMPACT_ATOMS: atom_id res chain seq x y z
N MET A 1 -42.68 -6.62 43.65
CA MET A 1 -42.84 -6.21 42.23
C MET A 1 -41.46 -6.08 41.59
N LYS A 2 -41.05 -7.04 40.75
CA LYS A 2 -39.82 -6.95 39.95
C LYS A 2 -40.08 -5.93 38.83
N THR A 3 -39.47 -4.75 38.93
CA THR A 3 -39.45 -3.73 37.87
C THR A 3 -38.83 -4.33 36.61
N LYS A 4 -39.67 -4.78 35.67
CA LYS A 4 -39.24 -5.09 34.30
C LYS A 4 -38.56 -3.85 33.75
N GLY A 5 -37.26 -3.96 33.43
CA GLY A 5 -36.41 -2.83 33.04
C GLY A 5 -37.03 -2.01 31.92
N PHE A 6 -37.18 -0.71 32.16
CA PHE A 6 -38.07 0.22 31.46
C PHE A 6 -37.78 0.45 29.95
N ALA A 7 -36.72 -0.16 29.39
CA ALA A 7 -36.55 -0.40 27.95
C ALA A 7 -35.37 -1.37 27.74
N SER A 8 -35.50 -2.39 26.87
CA SER A 8 -34.33 -3.19 26.48
C SER A 8 -33.40 -2.37 25.56
N TRP A 9 -32.10 -2.69 25.53
CA TRP A 9 -31.14 -2.06 24.61
C TRP A 9 -31.61 -2.08 23.16
N GLN A 10 -32.29 -3.16 22.76
CA GLN A 10 -32.83 -3.35 21.43
C GLN A 10 -33.88 -2.29 21.07
N VAL A 11 -34.76 -1.91 22.01
CA VAL A 11 -35.80 -0.89 21.77
C VAL A 11 -35.17 0.48 21.55
N LEU A 12 -34.16 0.82 22.35
CA LEU A 12 -33.45 2.10 22.22
C LEU A 12 -32.67 2.18 20.90
N ILE A 13 -31.93 1.12 20.56
CA ILE A 13 -31.20 1.05 19.28
C ILE A 13 -32.18 1.14 18.10
N LYS A 14 -33.32 0.43 18.16
CA LYS A 14 -34.35 0.50 17.12
C LYS A 14 -34.92 1.92 16.98
N LYS A 15 -35.16 2.62 18.09
CA LYS A 15 -35.60 4.02 18.09
C LYS A 15 -34.58 4.92 17.37
N GLU A 16 -33.30 4.80 17.70
CA GLU A 16 -32.24 5.59 17.05
C GLU A 16 -32.13 5.29 15.55
N LEU A 17 -32.18 4.02 15.15
CA LEU A 17 -32.15 3.63 13.73
C LEU A 17 -33.39 4.14 12.97
N LEU A 18 -34.57 4.17 13.59
CA LEU A 18 -35.77 4.74 12.99
C LEU A 18 -35.66 6.25 12.83
N LEU A 19 -35.06 6.95 13.79
CA LEU A 19 -34.79 8.39 13.68
C LEU A 19 -33.81 8.67 12.53
N ALA A 20 -32.72 7.90 12.45
CA ALA A 20 -31.77 8.00 11.36
C ALA A 20 -32.43 7.73 10.00
N TYR A 21 -33.28 6.69 9.92
CA TYR A 21 -34.02 6.37 8.71
C TYR A 21 -35.02 7.46 8.31
N ARG A 22 -35.63 8.17 9.25
CA ARG A 22 -36.58 9.27 8.95
C ARG A 22 -35.89 10.60 8.63
N ASN A 23 -34.61 10.74 8.95
CA ASN A 23 -33.86 11.96 8.71
C ASN A 23 -33.43 12.06 7.23
N LYS A 24 -34.02 13.03 6.51
CA LYS A 24 -33.72 13.25 5.08
C LYS A 24 -32.24 13.49 4.81
N THR A 25 -31.53 14.20 5.69
CA THR A 25 -30.09 14.45 5.52
C THR A 25 -29.30 13.16 5.59
N VAL A 26 -29.65 12.26 6.50
CA VAL A 26 -29.01 10.93 6.62
C VAL A 26 -29.31 10.08 5.39
N GLN A 27 -30.56 10.05 4.94
CA GLN A 27 -30.95 9.32 3.72
C GLN A 27 -30.22 9.83 2.48
N ILE A 28 -30.21 11.14 2.25
CA ILE A 28 -29.54 11.76 1.09
C ILE A 28 -28.03 11.48 1.14
N SER A 29 -27.39 11.66 2.30
CA SER A 29 -25.96 11.40 2.46
C SER A 29 -25.62 9.93 2.23
N ALA A 30 -26.43 9.01 2.76
CA ALA A 30 -26.26 7.58 2.52
C ALA A 30 -26.47 7.23 1.03
N GLY A 31 -27.46 7.84 0.37
CA GLY A 31 -27.69 7.70 -1.06
C GLY A 31 -26.50 8.17 -1.90
N ILE A 32 -25.92 9.33 -1.58
CA ILE A 32 -24.71 9.85 -2.23
C ILE A 32 -23.53 8.88 -2.01
N ILE A 33 -23.32 8.41 -0.78
CA ILE A 33 -22.27 7.42 -0.48
C ILE A 33 -22.46 6.15 -1.31
N TRP A 34 -23.69 5.66 -1.45
CA TRP A 34 -24.00 4.49 -2.28
C TRP A 34 -23.74 4.72 -3.76
N VAL A 35 -24.13 5.87 -4.31
CA VAL A 35 -23.81 6.24 -5.69
C VAL A 35 -22.29 6.25 -5.90
N LEU A 36 -21.55 6.88 -4.98
CA LEU A 36 -20.08 6.89 -5.02
C LEU A 36 -19.47 5.49 -4.91
N PHE A 37 -20.01 4.62 -4.06
CA PHE A 37 -19.56 3.23 -3.95
C PHE A 37 -19.80 2.46 -5.25
N ILE A 38 -20.98 2.59 -5.86
CA ILE A 38 -21.31 1.92 -7.12
C ILE A 38 -20.39 2.43 -8.24
N SER A 39 -20.21 3.74 -8.35
CA SER A 39 -19.30 4.35 -9.34
C SER A 39 -17.86 3.89 -9.13
N ALA A 40 -17.35 3.96 -7.89
CA ALA A 40 -15.99 3.53 -7.57
C ALA A 40 -15.79 2.03 -7.82
N MET A 41 -16.77 1.18 -7.49
CA MET A 41 -16.73 -0.25 -7.76
C MET A 41 -16.69 -0.55 -9.26
N ALA A 42 -17.58 0.08 -10.02
CA ALA A 42 -17.63 -0.09 -11.47
C ALA A 42 -16.31 0.36 -12.13
N CYS A 43 -15.81 1.56 -11.79
CA CYS A 43 -14.52 2.05 -12.27
C CYS A 43 -13.37 1.12 -11.86
N SER A 44 -13.34 0.66 -10.60
CA SER A 44 -12.30 -0.25 -10.12
C SER A 44 -12.30 -1.58 -10.86
N TYR A 45 -13.49 -2.16 -11.10
CA TYR A 45 -13.61 -3.42 -11.82
C TYR A 45 -13.21 -3.28 -13.30
N LEU A 46 -13.64 -2.22 -13.97
CA LEU A 46 -13.27 -1.93 -15.36
C LEU A 46 -11.76 -1.70 -15.49
N ASN A 47 -11.17 -0.91 -14.59
CA ASN A 47 -9.73 -0.66 -14.55
C ASN A 47 -8.95 -1.94 -14.27
N TYR A 48 -9.42 -2.79 -13.36
CA TYR A 48 -8.82 -4.09 -13.09
C TYR A 48 -8.81 -4.97 -14.35
N GLN A 49 -9.96 -5.11 -15.02
CA GLN A 49 -10.08 -5.92 -16.24
C GLN A 49 -9.16 -5.41 -17.36
N ALA A 50 -9.11 -4.09 -17.57
CA ALA A 50 -8.26 -3.48 -18.59
C ALA A 50 -6.76 -3.71 -18.28
N ARG A 51 -6.31 -3.38 -17.06
CA ARG A 51 -4.92 -3.54 -16.63
C ARG A 51 -4.49 -5.01 -16.64
N TYR A 52 -5.37 -5.93 -16.22
CA TYR A 52 -5.10 -7.36 -16.24
C TYR A 52 -4.89 -7.88 -17.67
N LYS A 53 -5.79 -7.52 -18.61
CA LYS A 53 -5.67 -7.91 -20.02
C LYS A 53 -4.44 -7.32 -20.69
N GLN A 54 -4.17 -6.02 -20.48
CA GLN A 54 -2.98 -5.35 -21.01
C GLN A 54 -1.70 -6.02 -20.51
N ARG A 55 -1.62 -6.32 -19.21
CA ARG A 55 -0.48 -7.03 -18.63
C ARG A 55 -0.29 -8.42 -19.22
N LEU A 56 -1.36 -9.20 -19.40
CA LEU A 56 -1.25 -10.53 -20.01
C LEU A 56 -0.77 -10.45 -21.46
N ALA A 57 -1.36 -9.54 -22.25
CA ALA A 57 -0.95 -9.32 -23.63
C ALA A 57 0.52 -8.88 -23.73
N ALA A 58 0.95 -7.96 -22.86
CA ALA A 58 2.34 -7.50 -22.80
C ALA A 58 3.30 -8.64 -22.41
N ASN A 59 2.99 -9.44 -21.39
CA ASN A 59 3.81 -10.60 -21.02
C ASN A 59 3.94 -11.58 -22.21
N THR A 60 2.83 -11.92 -22.87
CA THR A 60 2.84 -12.83 -24.02
C THR A 60 3.66 -12.26 -25.17
N LEU A 61 3.48 -10.98 -25.52
CA LEU A 61 4.20 -10.31 -26.59
C LEU A 61 5.71 -10.31 -26.33
N PHE A 62 6.14 -9.83 -25.16
CA PHE A 62 7.57 -9.77 -24.84
C PHE A 62 8.19 -11.15 -24.67
N ARG A 63 7.43 -12.16 -24.21
CA ARG A 63 7.89 -13.54 -24.19
C ARG A 63 8.08 -14.08 -25.60
N GLN A 64 7.10 -13.90 -26.50
CA GLN A 64 7.22 -14.34 -27.89
C GLN A 64 8.39 -13.67 -28.60
N GLN A 65 8.57 -12.35 -28.42
CA GLN A 65 9.71 -11.62 -28.97
C GLN A 65 11.05 -12.16 -28.44
N TRP A 66 11.10 -12.54 -27.16
CA TRP A 66 12.28 -13.13 -26.54
C TRP A 66 12.60 -14.53 -27.09
N GLU A 67 11.59 -15.39 -27.22
CA GLU A 67 11.75 -16.77 -27.68
C GLU A 67 12.10 -16.89 -29.16
N HIS A 68 11.62 -15.98 -30.02
CA HIS A 68 11.88 -16.04 -31.46
C HIS A 68 13.21 -15.42 -31.88
N GLN A 69 14.07 -15.03 -30.94
CA GLN A 69 15.36 -14.43 -31.29
C GLN A 69 16.33 -15.45 -31.91
N GLN A 70 17.15 -14.95 -32.84
CA GLN A 70 18.31 -15.67 -33.36
C GLN A 70 19.51 -14.73 -33.42
N ARG A 71 20.23 -14.63 -32.31
CA ARG A 71 21.24 -13.58 -32.06
C ARG A 71 22.35 -14.08 -31.15
N ASN A 72 23.39 -13.26 -31.04
CA ASN A 72 24.39 -13.45 -29.99
C ASN A 72 23.71 -13.37 -28.61
N PRO A 73 23.95 -14.33 -27.69
CA PRO A 73 23.34 -14.32 -26.37
C PRO A 73 23.56 -13.01 -25.61
N HIS A 74 24.75 -12.43 -25.68
CA HIS A 74 25.03 -11.15 -25.01
C HIS A 74 24.24 -10.00 -25.63
N ASP A 75 24.25 -9.91 -26.97
CA ASP A 75 23.54 -8.85 -27.70
C ASP A 75 22.04 -8.88 -27.43
N ALA A 76 21.44 -10.08 -27.30
CA ALA A 76 20.05 -10.23 -26.89
C ALA A 76 19.76 -9.55 -25.54
N GLY A 77 20.74 -9.50 -24.63
CA GLY A 77 20.65 -8.78 -23.35
C GLY A 77 20.54 -7.25 -23.49
N HIS A 78 21.07 -6.65 -24.56
CA HIS A 78 20.90 -5.20 -24.84
C HIS A 78 19.51 -4.86 -25.36
N PHE A 79 18.89 -5.77 -26.15
CA PHE A 79 17.48 -5.63 -26.53
C PHE A 79 16.57 -5.82 -25.30
N GLY A 80 16.91 -6.80 -24.47
CA GLY A 80 16.30 -6.98 -23.18
C GLY A 80 14.84 -7.44 -23.24
N THR A 81 14.14 -7.28 -22.12
CA THR A 81 12.71 -7.57 -21.98
C THR A 81 12.10 -6.72 -20.88
N TYR A 82 10.79 -6.82 -20.65
CA TYR A 82 10.08 -6.09 -19.61
C TYR A 82 9.40 -7.03 -18.62
N LEU A 83 9.47 -6.66 -17.34
CA LEU A 83 8.77 -7.33 -16.26
C LEU A 83 7.64 -6.45 -15.76
N PHE A 84 6.47 -7.04 -15.57
CA PHE A 84 5.26 -6.31 -15.18
C PHE A 84 4.81 -6.72 -13.78
N LYS A 85 4.62 -5.73 -12.91
CA LYS A 85 4.11 -5.91 -11.55
C LYS A 85 2.74 -6.60 -11.57
N SER A 86 2.49 -7.43 -10.58
CA SER A 86 1.22 -8.16 -10.48
C SER A 86 0.04 -7.24 -10.18
N VAL A 87 -0.93 -7.18 -11.08
CA VAL A 87 -2.24 -6.54 -10.86
C VAL A 87 -3.17 -7.53 -10.17
N ASN A 88 -3.78 -7.12 -9.06
CA ASN A 88 -4.79 -7.90 -8.34
C ASN A 88 -6.01 -7.01 -8.03
N LEU A 89 -7.16 -7.60 -7.68
CA LEU A 89 -8.38 -6.82 -7.48
C LEU A 89 -8.29 -5.86 -6.28
N LEU A 90 -7.59 -6.23 -5.21
CA LEU A 90 -7.41 -5.37 -4.03
C LEU A 90 -6.47 -4.19 -4.30
N ASN A 91 -5.53 -4.33 -5.22
CA ASN A 91 -4.68 -3.24 -5.69
C ASN A 91 -5.48 -2.11 -6.35
N VAL A 92 -6.64 -2.42 -6.96
CA VAL A 92 -7.51 -1.38 -7.52
C VAL A 92 -8.47 -0.81 -6.46
N PHE A 93 -8.82 -1.59 -5.43
CA PHE A 93 -9.54 -1.10 -4.26
C PHE A 93 -8.77 0.01 -3.51
N ASP A 94 -7.47 -0.20 -3.30
CA ASP A 94 -6.54 0.78 -2.75
C ASP A 94 -5.24 0.78 -3.58
N ALA A 95 -5.13 1.75 -4.49
CA ALA A 95 -3.96 1.91 -5.37
C ALA A 95 -2.68 2.32 -4.63
N GLY A 96 -2.78 2.75 -3.38
CA GLY A 96 -1.66 3.10 -2.53
C GLY A 96 -0.65 4.02 -3.21
N ILE A 97 0.58 3.54 -3.40
CA ILE A 97 1.66 4.28 -4.07
C ILE A 97 1.88 3.87 -5.53
N ASP A 98 1.15 2.86 -6.03
CA ASP A 98 1.42 2.25 -7.33
C ASP A 98 1.20 3.23 -8.49
N ASP A 99 0.28 4.19 -8.32
CA ASP A 99 0.05 5.26 -9.28
C ASP A 99 1.29 6.17 -9.47
N TYR A 100 2.21 6.21 -8.49
CA TYR A 100 3.42 7.05 -8.51
C TYR A 100 4.72 6.25 -8.71
N THR A 101 4.76 4.99 -8.30
CA THR A 101 6.01 4.20 -8.35
C THR A 101 6.25 3.46 -9.66
N GLY A 102 5.24 3.41 -10.53
CA GLY A 102 5.32 2.63 -11.76
C GLY A 102 5.11 1.14 -11.56
N ASN A 103 4.82 0.44 -12.66
CA ASN A 103 4.41 -0.96 -12.67
C ASN A 103 5.25 -1.84 -13.62
N THR A 104 6.30 -1.28 -14.22
CA THR A 104 7.14 -1.96 -15.22
C THR A 104 8.61 -1.84 -14.84
N TYR A 105 9.38 -2.91 -15.07
CA TYR A 105 10.84 -2.95 -14.90
C TYR A 105 11.49 -3.43 -16.21
N ARG A 106 12.43 -2.64 -16.76
CA ARG A 106 13.19 -3.02 -17.95
C ARG A 106 14.42 -3.85 -17.58
N VAL A 107 14.54 -5.01 -18.22
CA VAL A 107 15.68 -5.92 -18.09
C VAL A 107 16.63 -5.67 -19.24
N GLU A 108 17.84 -5.20 -18.95
CA GLU A 108 18.84 -4.86 -19.96
C GLU A 108 20.25 -5.16 -19.44
N ALA A 109 21.17 -5.51 -20.35
CA ALA A 109 22.60 -5.66 -20.06
C ALA A 109 23.25 -4.31 -19.72
N HIS A 110 24.24 -4.31 -18.83
CA HIS A 110 25.00 -3.15 -18.34
C HIS A 110 24.22 -2.02 -17.67
N ILE A 111 22.88 -2.07 -17.67
CA ILE A 111 22.01 -1.06 -17.08
C ILE A 111 21.09 -1.70 -16.04
N GLN A 112 20.97 -1.04 -14.88
CA GLN A 112 20.07 -1.42 -13.81
C GLN A 112 19.01 -0.34 -13.67
N HIS A 113 17.84 -0.58 -14.29
CA HIS A 113 16.76 0.39 -14.36
C HIS A 113 16.00 0.52 -13.04
N GLU A 114 15.38 1.67 -12.85
CA GLU A 114 14.35 1.87 -11.84
C GLU A 114 12.98 1.41 -12.38
N MET A 115 11.98 1.34 -11.50
CA MET A 115 10.60 1.11 -11.93
C MET A 115 10.10 2.31 -12.75
N SER A 116 9.35 2.03 -13.82
CA SER A 116 8.85 3.04 -14.75
C SER A 116 7.34 2.87 -15.04
N SER A 117 6.81 3.78 -15.85
CA SER A 117 5.41 3.77 -16.30
C SER A 117 4.43 4.00 -15.15
N SER A 118 4.65 5.06 -14.39
CA SER A 118 3.68 5.50 -13.38
C SER A 118 2.47 6.15 -14.04
N GLU A 119 1.31 6.05 -13.39
CA GLU A 119 0.09 6.73 -13.84
C GLU A 119 0.26 8.25 -13.71
N ALA A 120 0.96 8.68 -12.65
CA ALA A 120 1.31 10.07 -12.37
C ALA A 120 2.09 10.73 -13.51
N GLU A 121 3.08 10.06 -14.10
CA GLU A 121 3.85 10.58 -15.23
C GLU A 121 3.00 10.72 -16.50
N ASN A 122 2.04 9.81 -16.72
CA ASN A 122 1.28 9.74 -17.97
C ASN A 122 0.00 10.60 -17.96
N ASN A 123 -0.56 10.92 -16.79
CA ASN A 123 -1.89 11.53 -16.63
C ASN A 123 -1.92 12.67 -15.58
N ASP A 124 -0.99 13.62 -15.66
CA ASP A 124 -0.84 14.74 -14.69
C ASP A 124 -2.16 15.50 -14.40
N GLY A 125 -2.96 15.77 -15.44
CA GLY A 125 -4.23 16.51 -15.30
C GLY A 125 -5.29 15.78 -14.47
N ALA A 126 -5.45 14.46 -14.66
CA ALA A 126 -6.41 13.65 -13.91
C ALA A 126 -5.92 13.34 -12.50
N MET A 127 -4.60 13.19 -12.32
CA MET A 127 -3.97 12.90 -11.03
C MET A 127 -4.12 14.05 -10.03
N ARG A 128 -4.23 15.30 -10.50
CA ARG A 128 -4.50 16.48 -9.65
C ARG A 128 -5.83 16.42 -8.91
N PHE A 129 -6.85 15.74 -9.46
CA PHE A 129 -8.15 15.57 -8.82
C PHE A 129 -8.23 14.33 -7.93
N GLY A 130 -7.21 13.47 -7.96
CA GLY A 130 -7.16 12.20 -7.24
C GLY A 130 -8.03 11.11 -7.88
N THR A 131 -7.66 9.85 -7.68
CA THR A 131 -8.46 8.70 -8.15
C THR A 131 -9.57 8.39 -7.14
N LEU A 132 -10.82 8.33 -7.61
CA LEU A 132 -11.94 7.89 -6.78
C LEU A 132 -11.85 6.38 -6.56
N THR A 133 -11.31 5.97 -5.42
CA THR A 133 -11.19 4.57 -5.02
C THR A 133 -12.16 4.22 -3.89
N LEU A 134 -12.48 2.93 -3.76
CA LEU A 134 -13.28 2.44 -2.63
C LEU A 134 -12.61 2.73 -1.28
N ALA A 135 -11.29 2.59 -1.22
CA ALA A 135 -10.51 2.94 -0.05
C ALA A 135 -10.66 4.42 0.33
N LEU A 136 -10.66 5.34 -0.64
CA LEU A 136 -10.87 6.78 -0.38
C LEU A 136 -12.23 7.04 0.27
N ILE A 137 -13.30 6.42 -0.23
CA ILE A 137 -14.65 6.57 0.32
C ILE A 137 -14.69 6.06 1.77
N LEU A 138 -14.10 4.89 2.03
CA LEU A 138 -14.07 4.28 3.36
C LEU A 138 -13.13 5.01 4.33
N GLN A 139 -12.05 5.62 3.86
CA GLN A 139 -11.06 6.30 4.69
C GLN A 139 -11.46 7.75 5.04
N LEU A 140 -12.21 8.42 4.16
CA LEU A 140 -12.53 9.86 4.28
C LEU A 140 -14.03 10.14 4.42
N LEU A 141 -14.84 9.70 3.45
CA LEU A 141 -16.25 10.10 3.34
C LEU A 141 -17.14 9.41 4.37
N VAL A 142 -16.99 8.09 4.54
CA VAL A 142 -17.73 7.32 5.54
C VAL A 142 -17.44 7.81 6.96
N PRO A 143 -16.18 8.02 7.38
CA PRO A 143 -15.86 8.60 8.68
C PRO A 143 -16.42 10.01 8.89
N LEU A 144 -16.42 10.84 7.84
CA LEU A 144 -16.99 12.19 7.92
C LEU A 144 -18.51 12.14 8.17
N PHE A 145 -19.22 11.32 7.39
CA PHE A 145 -20.65 11.07 7.59
C PHE A 145 -20.93 10.53 8.99
N LEU A 146 -20.14 9.56 9.46
CA LEU A 146 -20.28 8.98 10.79
C LEU A 146 -20.01 10.01 11.90
N LEU A 147 -19.00 10.87 11.74
CA LEU A 147 -18.70 11.96 12.67
C LEU A 147 -19.83 12.97 12.77
N PHE A 148 -20.43 13.39 11.65
CA PHE A 148 -21.53 14.35 11.68
C PHE A 148 -22.76 13.80 12.42
N ASN A 149 -23.10 12.52 12.16
CA ASN A 149 -24.21 11.87 12.87
C ASN A 149 -23.93 11.70 14.36
N THR A 150 -22.73 11.25 14.73
CA THR A 150 -22.40 10.95 16.14
C THR A 150 -22.12 12.21 16.96
N SER A 151 -21.45 13.22 16.39
CA SER A 151 -21.12 14.50 17.07
C SER A 151 -22.33 15.35 17.44
N THR A 152 -23.47 15.15 16.78
CA THR A 152 -24.71 15.88 17.09
C THR A 152 -25.75 15.03 17.81
N SER A 153 -25.46 13.74 18.03
CA SER A 153 -26.44 12.75 18.48
C SER A 153 -27.00 12.97 19.90
N ILE A 154 -26.21 13.57 20.80
CA ILE A 154 -26.62 13.87 22.19
C ILE A 154 -26.98 15.35 22.33
N THR A 155 -26.24 16.24 21.68
CA THR A 155 -26.52 17.69 21.72
C THR A 155 -27.90 18.01 21.15
N SER A 156 -28.30 17.36 20.06
CA SER A 156 -29.64 17.55 19.46
C SER A 156 -30.77 17.17 20.42
N GLU A 157 -30.63 16.05 21.16
CA GLU A 157 -31.61 15.65 22.17
C GLU A 157 -31.59 16.54 23.41
N ARG A 158 -30.43 17.13 23.73
CA ARG A 158 -30.31 18.10 24.81
C ARG A 158 -31.03 19.40 24.44
N GLU A 159 -30.82 19.89 23.23
CA GLU A 159 -31.44 21.11 22.68
C GLU A 159 -32.95 20.95 22.53
N SER A 160 -33.44 19.78 22.11
CA SER A 160 -34.87 19.48 22.00
C SER A 160 -35.55 19.14 23.33
N GLY A 161 -34.83 19.12 24.45
CA GLY A 161 -35.34 18.71 25.77
C GLY A 161 -35.63 17.21 25.91
N THR A 162 -35.48 16.42 24.84
CA THR A 162 -35.76 14.97 24.83
C THR A 162 -34.82 14.20 25.76
N LEU A 163 -33.59 14.65 25.94
CA LEU A 163 -32.63 14.03 26.85
C LEU A 163 -33.13 14.04 28.31
N LYS A 164 -33.67 15.18 28.78
CA LYS A 164 -34.24 15.30 30.13
C LYS A 164 -35.48 14.41 30.29
N MET A 165 -36.30 14.32 29.25
CA MET A 165 -37.47 13.42 29.24
C MET A 165 -37.08 11.95 29.38
N LEU A 166 -36.05 11.49 28.65
CA LEU A 166 -35.54 10.12 28.76
C LEU A 166 -34.98 9.82 30.16
N GLN A 167 -34.28 10.78 30.76
CA GLN A 167 -33.77 10.67 32.13
C GLN A 167 -34.92 10.60 33.16
N ALA A 168 -35.97 11.42 33.01
CA ALA A 168 -37.15 11.39 33.87
C ALA A 168 -37.91 10.05 33.79
N GLN A 169 -37.82 9.33 32.65
CA GLN A 169 -38.36 7.97 32.49
C GLN A 169 -37.43 6.88 33.07
N GLY A 170 -36.36 7.26 33.79
CA GLY A 170 -35.49 6.33 34.50
C GLY A 170 -34.35 5.72 33.67
N LEU A 171 -34.06 6.25 32.48
CA LEU A 171 -32.90 5.81 31.69
C LEU A 171 -31.61 6.44 32.23
N SER A 172 -30.62 5.60 32.52
CA SER A 172 -29.29 6.07 32.93
C SER A 172 -28.52 6.69 31.76
N ASN A 173 -27.73 7.72 32.04
CA ASN A 173 -26.93 8.42 31.03
C ASN A 173 -25.99 7.48 30.26
N GLY A 174 -25.34 6.55 30.96
CA GLY A 174 -24.48 5.57 30.31
C GLY A 174 -25.24 4.70 29.31
N LYS A 175 -26.48 4.32 29.61
CA LYS A 175 -27.31 3.54 28.68
C LYS A 175 -27.70 4.37 27.45
N ILE A 176 -28.02 5.65 27.62
CA ILE A 176 -28.33 6.57 26.53
C ILE A 176 -27.10 6.73 25.62
N ILE A 177 -25.94 7.06 26.20
CA ILE A 177 -24.69 7.32 25.47
C ILE A 177 -24.25 6.10 24.66
N TRP A 178 -24.18 4.92 25.29
CA TRP A 178 -23.79 3.69 24.59
C TRP A 178 -24.80 3.28 23.52
N THR A 179 -26.09 3.57 23.70
CA THR A 179 -27.09 3.34 22.64
C THR A 179 -26.75 4.16 21.41
N LYS A 180 -26.32 5.42 21.57
CA LYS A 180 -25.91 6.27 20.44
C LYS A 180 -24.71 5.67 19.69
N VAL A 181 -23.72 5.15 20.41
CA VAL A 181 -22.56 4.46 19.79
C VAL A 181 -23.02 3.25 18.99
N PHE A 182 -23.77 2.33 19.62
CA PHE A 182 -24.19 1.08 18.96
C PHE A 182 -25.12 1.33 17.78
N ALA A 183 -26.07 2.26 17.90
CA ALA A 183 -26.99 2.57 16.81
C ALA A 183 -26.27 3.16 15.59
N ASN A 184 -25.37 4.12 15.80
CA ASN A 184 -24.60 4.71 14.69
C ASN A 184 -23.59 3.71 14.11
N TYR A 185 -22.98 2.87 14.95
CA TYR A 185 -22.08 1.81 14.49
C TYR A 185 -22.82 0.76 13.64
N LEU A 186 -24.01 0.31 14.08
CA LEU A 186 -24.84 -0.60 13.30
C LEU A 186 -25.34 0.03 12.00
N LEU A 187 -25.70 1.32 12.04
CA LEU A 187 -26.08 2.07 10.84
C LEU A 187 -24.95 2.03 9.81
N ILE A 188 -23.72 2.39 10.21
CA ILE A 188 -22.61 2.41 9.25
C ILE A 188 -22.20 1.02 8.78
N VAL A 189 -22.24 0.01 9.67
CA VAL A 189 -22.02 -1.39 9.28
C VAL A 189 -23.05 -1.81 8.24
N SER A 190 -24.33 -1.46 8.40
CA SER A 190 -25.37 -1.80 7.43
C SER A 190 -25.18 -1.13 6.07
N ILE A 191 -24.57 0.05 6.02
CA ILE A 191 -24.25 0.77 4.79
C ILE A 191 -23.02 0.14 4.11
N VAL A 192 -21.98 -0.21 4.86
CA VAL A 192 -20.70 -0.66 4.29
C VAL A 192 -20.68 -2.16 3.99
N LEU A 193 -21.37 -2.98 4.78
CA LEU A 193 -21.30 -4.44 4.66
C LEU A 193 -21.71 -4.97 3.27
N PRO A 194 -22.77 -4.47 2.59
CA PRO A 194 -23.11 -5.02 1.28
C PRO A 194 -22.05 -4.69 0.21
N VAL A 195 -21.29 -3.59 0.35
CA VAL A 195 -20.12 -3.31 -0.51
C VAL A 195 -19.05 -4.37 -0.33
N PHE A 196 -18.77 -4.79 0.91
CA PHE A 196 -17.82 -5.88 1.17
C PHE A 196 -18.31 -7.24 0.67
N ILE A 197 -19.62 -7.51 0.74
CA ILE A 197 -20.21 -8.72 0.14
C ILE A 197 -19.97 -8.73 -1.37
N LEU A 198 -20.20 -7.61 -2.06
CA LEU A 198 -19.90 -7.46 -3.49
C LEU A 198 -18.41 -7.61 -3.81
N LEU A 199 -17.52 -7.13 -2.93
CA LEU A 199 -16.08 -7.35 -3.08
C LEU A 199 -15.70 -8.83 -2.91
N VAL A 200 -16.29 -9.52 -1.94
CA VAL A 200 -16.06 -10.96 -1.74
C VAL A 200 -16.50 -11.73 -2.98
N THR A 201 -17.70 -11.43 -3.53
CA THR A 201 -18.17 -12.10 -4.75
C THR A 201 -17.22 -11.80 -5.92
N ALA A 202 -16.81 -10.54 -6.12
CA ALA A 202 -15.86 -10.20 -7.18
C ALA A 202 -14.50 -10.91 -7.02
N VAL A 203 -13.98 -11.02 -5.81
CA VAL A 203 -12.71 -11.73 -5.53
C VAL A 203 -12.83 -13.24 -5.83
N LEU A 204 -13.99 -13.85 -5.58
CA LEU A 204 -14.20 -15.29 -5.85
C LEU A 204 -14.08 -15.64 -7.35
N TYR A 205 -14.39 -14.69 -8.25
CA TYR A 205 -14.30 -14.88 -9.71
C TYR A 205 -12.92 -14.54 -10.30
N VAL A 206 -11.93 -14.18 -9.48
CA VAL A 206 -10.61 -13.73 -9.94
C VAL A 206 -9.52 -14.77 -9.60
N PRO A 207 -8.53 -14.99 -10.48
CA PRO A 207 -7.38 -15.85 -10.17
C PRO A 207 -6.66 -15.41 -8.88
N GLY A 208 -6.34 -16.38 -8.02
CA GLY A 208 -5.66 -16.11 -6.74
C GLY A 208 -6.60 -15.73 -5.59
N SER A 209 -7.91 -15.97 -5.72
CA SER A 209 -8.94 -15.73 -4.69
C SER A 209 -8.55 -16.26 -3.30
N ALA A 210 -7.95 -17.45 -3.21
CA ALA A 210 -7.49 -18.05 -1.95
C ALA A 210 -6.47 -17.17 -1.17
N TYR A 211 -5.65 -16.40 -1.89
CA TYR A 211 -4.69 -15.47 -1.29
C TYR A 211 -5.30 -14.10 -0.98
N LEU A 212 -6.33 -13.70 -1.71
CA LEU A 212 -6.97 -12.37 -1.61
C LEU A 212 -8.08 -12.33 -0.54
N LEU A 213 -8.85 -13.40 -0.36
CA LEU A 213 -9.93 -13.46 0.62
C LEU A 213 -9.47 -13.16 2.06
N PRO A 214 -8.39 -13.79 2.58
CA PRO A 214 -7.90 -13.46 3.91
C PRO A 214 -7.47 -12.00 4.05
N ARG A 215 -6.88 -11.41 3.01
CA ARG A 215 -6.50 -9.99 2.97
C ARG A 215 -7.73 -9.08 3.03
N LEU A 216 -8.77 -9.41 2.26
CA LEU A 216 -10.04 -8.69 2.27
C LEU A 216 -10.72 -8.75 3.65
N CYS A 217 -10.67 -9.89 4.34
CA CYS A 217 -11.15 -10.02 5.72
C CYS A 217 -10.41 -9.07 6.68
N TRP A 218 -9.08 -8.98 6.58
CA TRP A 218 -8.30 -8.04 7.38
C TRP A 218 -8.56 -6.57 7.02
N ILE A 219 -8.85 -6.27 5.75
CA ILE A 219 -9.28 -4.93 5.33
C ILE A 219 -10.61 -4.59 6.00
N LEU A 220 -11.58 -5.51 5.97
CA LEU A 220 -12.87 -5.33 6.63
C LEU A 220 -12.69 -5.09 8.14
N ILE A 221 -11.91 -5.92 8.83
CA ILE A 221 -11.61 -5.75 10.26
C ILE A 221 -10.99 -4.39 10.55
N THR A 222 -10.04 -3.95 9.72
CA THR A 222 -9.38 -2.64 9.87
C THR A 222 -10.39 -1.50 9.78
N PHE A 223 -11.28 -1.53 8.79
CA PHE A 223 -12.31 -0.50 8.63
C PHE A 223 -13.39 -0.55 9.72
N LEU A 224 -13.79 -1.74 10.17
CA LEU A 224 -14.73 -1.88 11.29
C LEU A 224 -14.16 -1.29 12.59
N LEU A 225 -12.89 -1.57 12.92
CA LEU A 225 -12.21 -0.95 14.06
C LEU A 225 -12.13 0.57 13.92
N TYR A 226 -11.80 1.05 12.71
CA TYR A 226 -11.72 2.47 12.44
C TYR A 226 -13.09 3.16 12.57
N PHE A 227 -14.17 2.56 12.08
CA PHE A 227 -15.52 3.14 12.24
C PHE A 227 -16.00 3.11 13.68
N LEU A 228 -15.64 2.08 14.46
CA LEU A 228 -15.92 2.05 15.89
C LEU A 228 -15.21 3.20 16.61
N LEU A 229 -13.92 3.41 16.33
CA LEU A 229 -13.13 4.53 16.85
C LEU A 229 -13.81 5.87 16.55
N ILE A 230 -14.24 6.06 15.30
CA ILE A 230 -14.89 7.29 14.86
C ILE A 230 -16.25 7.49 15.53
N ALA A 231 -17.05 6.43 15.69
CA ALA A 231 -18.34 6.50 16.37
C ALA A 231 -18.19 6.86 17.87
N LEU A 232 -17.21 6.27 18.54
CA LEU A 232 -16.85 6.61 19.92
C LEU A 232 -16.43 8.07 20.04
N LEU A 233 -15.51 8.51 19.19
CA LEU A 233 -14.99 9.87 19.19
C LEU A 233 -16.10 10.90 18.98
N GLY A 234 -16.94 10.73 17.96
CA GLY A 234 -18.03 11.67 17.70
C GLY A 234 -19.02 11.70 18.85
N THR A 235 -19.31 10.56 19.48
CA THR A 235 -20.21 10.51 20.66
C THR A 235 -19.58 11.23 21.86
N ILE A 236 -18.27 11.10 22.08
CA ILE A 236 -17.53 11.85 23.11
C ILE A 236 -17.63 13.35 22.85
N ILE A 237 -17.37 13.80 21.62
CA ILE A 237 -17.49 15.21 21.21
C ILE A 237 -18.90 15.72 21.49
N SER A 238 -19.94 14.95 21.13
CA SER A 238 -21.33 15.32 21.38
C SER A 238 -21.64 15.43 22.86
N THR A 239 -21.16 14.48 23.67
CA THR A 239 -21.40 14.45 25.12
C THR A 239 -20.81 15.69 25.81
N LEU A 240 -19.58 16.06 25.43
CA LEU A 240 -18.82 17.16 26.02
C LEU A 240 -19.24 18.55 25.50
N SER A 241 -19.91 18.62 24.36
CA SER A 241 -20.34 19.88 23.76
C SER A 241 -21.71 20.31 24.28
N ASN A 242 -21.93 21.60 24.51
CA ASN A 242 -23.25 22.11 24.94
C ASN A 242 -24.24 22.28 23.77
N HIS A 243 -23.73 22.64 22.58
CA HIS A 243 -24.53 22.95 21.40
C HIS A 243 -24.10 22.13 20.17
N SER A 244 -25.05 21.77 19.32
CA SER A 244 -24.82 20.95 18.13
C SER A 244 -23.89 21.61 17.12
N GLY A 245 -24.01 22.94 16.92
CA GLY A 245 -23.12 23.69 16.02
C GLY A 245 -21.65 23.64 16.44
N LYS A 246 -21.36 23.79 17.75
CA LYS A 246 -19.99 23.69 18.29
C LYS A 246 -19.45 22.27 18.18
N ALA A 247 -20.29 21.26 18.43
CA ALA A 247 -19.91 19.85 18.31
C ALA A 247 -19.54 19.49 16.87
N LEU A 248 -20.35 19.92 15.90
CA LEU A 248 -20.11 19.69 14.47
C LEU A 248 -18.82 20.37 14.01
N LEU A 249 -18.61 21.64 14.38
CA LEU A 249 -17.39 22.37 14.03
C LEU A 249 -16.14 21.70 14.62
N SER A 250 -16.20 21.26 15.88
CA SER A 250 -15.10 20.56 16.53
C SER A 250 -14.79 19.22 15.85
N ALA A 251 -15.82 18.46 15.50
CA ALA A 251 -15.69 17.21 14.75
C ALA A 251 -15.06 17.44 13.36
N LEU A 252 -15.49 18.48 12.65
CA LEU A 252 -14.95 18.85 11.34
C LEU A 252 -13.48 19.28 11.43
N CYS A 253 -13.12 20.16 12.38
CA CYS A 253 -11.74 20.58 12.61
C CYS A 253 -10.84 19.39 12.96
N PHE A 254 -11.30 18.49 13.83
CA PHE A 254 -10.57 17.26 14.15
C PHE A 254 -10.39 16.37 12.91
N TRP A 255 -11.45 16.18 12.12
CA TRP A 255 -11.38 15.39 10.90
C TRP A 255 -10.38 15.98 9.90
N ILE A 256 -10.44 17.29 9.62
CA ILE A 256 -9.50 17.99 8.73
C ILE A 256 -8.07 17.83 9.25
N PHE A 257 -7.86 18.04 10.54
CA PHE A 257 -6.54 17.92 11.15
C PHE A 257 -5.99 16.50 11.01
N MET A 258 -6.75 15.47 11.39
CA MET A 258 -6.27 14.09 11.39
C MET A 258 -6.17 13.46 10.00
N SER A 259 -7.07 13.79 9.08
CA SER A 259 -7.13 13.16 7.75
C SER A 259 -6.30 13.90 6.69
N THR A 260 -6.12 15.21 6.84
CA THR A 260 -5.56 16.06 5.78
C THR A 260 -4.27 16.75 6.21
N ILE A 261 -4.27 17.47 7.35
CA ILE A 261 -3.12 18.29 7.77
C ILE A 261 -2.02 17.41 8.38
N SER A 262 -2.36 16.64 9.40
CA SER A 262 -1.41 15.80 10.16
C SER A 262 -0.63 14.83 9.27
N PRO A 263 -1.26 14.07 8.34
CA PRO A 263 -0.51 13.17 7.47
C PRO A 263 0.52 13.89 6.61
N LYS A 264 0.18 15.07 6.07
CA LYS A 264 1.10 15.89 5.26
C LYS A 264 2.26 16.43 6.08
N VAL A 265 2.00 16.90 7.30
CA VAL A 265 3.04 17.36 8.23
C VAL A 265 3.98 16.21 8.58
N ILE A 266 3.42 15.04 8.94
CA ILE A 266 4.21 13.85 9.27
C ILE A 266 5.09 13.45 8.08
N THR A 267 4.56 13.43 6.85
CA THR A 267 5.38 13.11 5.67
C THR A 267 6.46 14.15 5.40
N GLY A 268 6.16 15.44 5.57
CA GLY A 268 7.17 16.52 5.41
C GLY A 268 8.28 16.44 6.45
N VAL A 269 7.96 16.10 7.70
CA VAL A 269 8.95 15.85 8.75
C VAL A 269 9.80 14.62 8.42
N ALA A 270 9.20 13.55 7.90
CA ALA A 270 9.94 12.36 7.49
C ALA A 270 10.96 12.67 6.38
N ASP A 271 10.54 13.46 5.38
CA ASP A 271 11.37 13.87 4.25
C ASP A 271 12.53 14.77 4.67
N SER A 272 12.25 15.77 5.52
CA SER A 272 13.28 16.67 6.07
C SER A 272 14.27 15.94 6.99
N LYS A 273 13.80 15.03 7.84
CA LYS A 273 14.64 14.31 8.81
C LYS A 273 15.49 13.22 8.18
N TYR A 274 15.01 12.59 7.10
CA TYR A 274 15.68 11.51 6.40
C TYR A 274 15.71 11.82 4.89
N PRO A 275 16.58 12.76 4.46
CA PRO A 275 16.63 13.18 3.07
C PRO A 275 17.04 12.02 2.15
N LEU A 276 16.43 11.99 0.97
CA LEU A 276 16.73 11.00 -0.06
C LEU A 276 17.81 11.52 -1.01
N MET A 277 18.70 10.61 -1.42
CA MET A 277 19.64 10.89 -2.49
C MET A 277 18.88 11.13 -3.80
N SER A 278 19.26 12.15 -4.56
CA SER A 278 18.65 12.39 -5.87
C SER A 278 19.02 11.27 -6.85
N ARG A 279 18.14 10.98 -7.81
CA ARG A 279 18.41 9.97 -8.86
C ARG A 279 19.70 10.27 -9.63
N ALA A 280 19.99 11.56 -9.87
CA ALA A 280 21.20 11.99 -10.54
C ALA A 280 22.46 11.71 -9.71
N ALA A 281 22.45 12.03 -8.41
CA ALA A 281 23.57 11.75 -7.51
C ALA A 281 23.80 10.23 -7.36
N PHE A 282 22.71 9.45 -7.26
CA PHE A 282 22.80 7.99 -7.20
C PHE A 282 23.43 7.41 -8.47
N SER A 283 22.95 7.81 -9.65
CA SER A 283 23.48 7.36 -10.94
C SER A 283 24.96 7.70 -11.10
N ASP A 284 25.36 8.91 -10.73
CA ASP A 284 26.75 9.34 -10.75
C ASP A 284 27.64 8.52 -9.81
N LEU A 285 27.20 8.28 -8.56
CA LEU A 285 27.94 7.44 -7.61
C LEU A 285 28.13 6.01 -8.14
N VAL A 286 27.09 5.40 -8.70
CA VAL A 286 27.17 4.05 -9.27
C VAL A 286 28.17 4.02 -10.44
N GLU A 287 28.13 5.00 -11.33
CA GLU A 287 29.03 5.06 -12.48
C GLU A 287 30.48 5.34 -12.06
N GLN A 288 30.70 6.23 -11.08
CA GLN A 288 32.02 6.47 -10.51
C GLN A 288 32.56 5.24 -9.78
N GLY A 289 31.74 4.58 -8.97
CA GLY A 289 32.10 3.34 -8.28
C GLY A 289 32.41 2.20 -9.26
N TYR A 290 31.72 2.15 -10.40
CA TYR A 290 32.05 1.21 -11.47
C TYR A 290 33.39 1.53 -12.14
N ARG A 291 33.62 2.79 -12.55
CA ARG A 291 34.81 3.22 -13.31
C ARG A 291 36.09 3.26 -12.47
N LYS A 292 36.03 3.86 -11.27
CA LYS A 292 37.18 4.10 -10.38
C LYS A 292 37.33 3.04 -9.28
N GLY A 293 36.30 2.22 -9.11
CA GLY A 293 36.16 1.29 -8.00
C GLY A 293 35.47 1.93 -6.79
N LEU A 294 34.88 1.10 -5.91
CA LEU A 294 34.08 1.57 -4.75
C LEU A 294 34.80 2.56 -3.84
N ASN A 295 36.12 2.47 -3.74
CA ASN A 295 36.98 3.34 -2.93
C ASN A 295 37.84 4.28 -3.77
N GLY A 296 37.62 4.35 -5.09
CA GLY A 296 38.41 5.12 -6.03
C GLY A 296 39.82 4.59 -6.31
N LYS A 297 40.20 3.42 -5.75
CA LYS A 297 41.54 2.84 -5.84
C LYS A 297 41.60 1.59 -6.69
N ASP A 298 40.52 1.25 -7.40
CA ASP A 298 40.46 0.07 -8.25
C ASP A 298 39.87 0.38 -9.64
N PRO A 299 40.62 1.10 -10.50
CA PRO A 299 40.15 1.52 -11.81
C PRO A 299 39.78 0.34 -12.71
N TYR A 300 38.76 0.55 -13.55
CA TYR A 300 38.20 -0.45 -14.45
C TYR A 300 39.25 -1.24 -15.24
N ALA A 301 40.17 -0.55 -15.92
CA ALA A 301 41.19 -1.20 -16.76
C ALA A 301 42.13 -2.11 -15.95
N ALA A 302 42.74 -1.57 -14.88
CA ALA A 302 43.62 -2.34 -13.99
C ALA A 302 42.89 -3.52 -13.34
N ARG A 303 41.62 -3.34 -12.98
CA ARG A 303 40.77 -4.40 -12.42
C ARG A 303 40.54 -5.53 -13.43
N GLY A 304 40.25 -5.18 -14.68
CA GLY A 304 40.11 -6.12 -15.80
C GLY A 304 41.39 -6.91 -16.05
N GLU A 305 42.54 -6.23 -16.14
CA GLU A 305 43.83 -6.90 -16.32
C GLU A 305 44.14 -7.89 -15.19
N ARG A 306 43.90 -7.51 -13.93
CA ARG A 306 44.08 -8.42 -12.79
C ARG A 306 43.11 -9.60 -12.82
N TYR A 307 41.93 -9.44 -13.40
CA TYR A 307 41.01 -10.56 -13.62
C TYR A 307 41.58 -11.53 -14.66
N ILE A 308 42.02 -11.03 -15.82
CA ILE A 308 42.62 -11.85 -16.87
C ILE A 308 43.87 -12.59 -16.36
N LYS A 309 44.79 -11.89 -15.70
CA LYS A 309 46.01 -12.51 -15.11
C LYS A 309 45.67 -13.64 -14.13
N ARG A 310 44.66 -13.45 -13.27
CA ARG A 310 44.19 -14.50 -12.35
C ARG A 310 43.62 -15.69 -13.10
N LEU A 311 42.92 -15.46 -14.21
CA LEU A 311 42.33 -16.51 -15.03
C LEU A 311 43.41 -17.35 -15.73
N LEU A 312 44.38 -16.70 -16.37
CA LEU A 312 45.53 -17.36 -17.02
C LEU A 312 46.32 -18.22 -16.01
N LYS A 313 46.61 -17.66 -14.82
CA LYS A 313 47.27 -18.40 -13.74
C LYS A 313 46.44 -19.60 -13.26
N LYS A 314 45.11 -19.45 -13.15
CA LYS A 314 44.22 -20.53 -12.71
C LYS A 314 44.19 -21.71 -13.68
N TYR A 315 44.25 -21.43 -14.99
CA TYR A 315 44.24 -22.46 -16.04
C TYR A 315 45.64 -22.86 -16.53
N GLN A 316 46.70 -22.30 -15.96
CA GLN A 316 48.09 -22.61 -16.28
C GLN A 316 48.40 -22.42 -17.78
N VAL A 317 47.93 -21.32 -18.36
CA VAL A 317 48.17 -20.97 -19.77
C VAL A 317 48.78 -19.58 -19.90
N ASP A 318 49.61 -19.39 -20.92
CA ASP A 318 50.35 -18.13 -21.14
C ASP A 318 49.61 -17.11 -22.00
N SER A 319 48.50 -17.50 -22.64
CA SER A 319 47.72 -16.62 -23.50
C SER A 319 46.22 -16.83 -23.38
N VAL A 320 45.46 -15.77 -23.67
CA VAL A 320 43.99 -15.80 -23.63
C VAL A 320 43.40 -16.77 -24.64
N ALA A 321 44.05 -16.95 -25.80
CA ALA A 321 43.63 -17.90 -26.83
C ALA A 321 43.70 -19.37 -26.36
N ALA A 322 44.61 -19.67 -25.44
CA ALA A 322 44.79 -21.00 -24.88
C ALA A 322 43.72 -21.37 -23.83
N LEU A 323 42.95 -20.39 -23.31
CA LEU A 323 41.87 -20.68 -22.36
C LEU A 323 40.76 -21.53 -23.00
N PRO A 324 40.16 -22.50 -22.31
CA PRO A 324 39.14 -23.38 -22.89
C PRO A 324 37.77 -22.70 -23.13
N PHE A 325 37.64 -21.40 -22.84
CA PHE A 325 36.40 -20.63 -22.92
C PHE A 325 36.58 -19.39 -23.81
N ASN A 326 35.46 -18.81 -24.24
CA ASN A 326 35.44 -17.47 -24.83
C ASN A 326 35.63 -16.43 -23.71
N ILE A 327 36.72 -15.67 -23.79
CA ILE A 327 37.12 -14.69 -22.76
C ILE A 327 36.18 -13.50 -22.68
N ASP A 328 35.54 -13.13 -23.79
CA ASP A 328 34.68 -11.95 -23.86
C ASP A 328 33.46 -12.18 -22.99
N GLY A 329 32.81 -13.35 -23.09
CA GLY A 329 31.69 -13.72 -22.23
C GLY A 329 32.04 -13.68 -20.73
N LEU A 330 33.23 -14.18 -20.36
CA LEU A 330 33.72 -14.13 -18.98
C LEU A 330 34.00 -12.70 -18.51
N THR A 331 34.59 -11.87 -19.37
CA THR A 331 34.93 -10.47 -19.07
C THR A 331 33.67 -9.62 -18.95
N LEU A 332 32.69 -9.83 -19.84
CA LEU A 332 31.37 -9.21 -19.78
C LEU A 332 30.69 -9.56 -18.45
N GLN A 333 30.69 -10.83 -18.06
CA GLN A 333 30.10 -11.23 -16.78
C GLN A 333 30.85 -10.65 -15.58
N PHE A 334 32.17 -10.63 -15.60
CA PHE A 334 32.98 -10.03 -14.55
C PHE A 334 32.66 -8.55 -14.35
N ASN A 335 32.54 -7.80 -15.45
CA ASN A 335 32.17 -6.40 -15.43
C ASN A 335 30.75 -6.20 -14.91
N GLU A 336 29.84 -7.09 -15.28
CA GLU A 336 28.45 -7.01 -14.85
C GLU A 336 28.27 -7.30 -13.35
N ASP A 337 29.02 -8.28 -12.83
CA ASP A 337 29.09 -8.56 -11.40
C ASP A 337 29.63 -7.35 -10.63
N TYR A 338 30.66 -6.68 -11.16
CA TYR A 338 31.21 -5.49 -10.50
C TYR A 338 30.25 -4.31 -10.55
N ARG A 339 29.56 -4.08 -11.68
CA ARG A 339 28.55 -3.02 -11.79
C ARG A 339 27.39 -3.26 -10.82
N THR A 340 26.90 -4.50 -10.75
CA THR A 340 25.87 -4.90 -9.77
C THR A 340 26.34 -4.68 -8.34
N LYS A 341 27.62 -4.97 -8.05
CA LYS A 341 28.23 -4.68 -6.74
C LYS A 341 28.26 -3.17 -6.44
N ALA A 342 28.62 -2.34 -7.41
CA ALA A 342 28.61 -0.88 -7.27
C ALA A 342 27.19 -0.36 -7.03
N PHE A 343 26.21 -0.80 -7.83
CA PHE A 343 24.81 -0.46 -7.64
C PHE A 343 24.33 -0.81 -6.23
N ASN A 344 24.48 -2.07 -5.81
CA ASN A 344 24.00 -2.54 -4.51
C ASN A 344 24.70 -1.84 -3.33
N HIS A 345 25.95 -1.41 -3.50
CA HIS A 345 26.68 -0.68 -2.47
C HIS A 345 26.01 0.66 -2.17
N TYR A 346 25.78 1.48 -3.19
CA TYR A 346 25.14 2.80 -3.02
C TYR A 346 23.63 2.69 -2.79
N PHE A 347 22.97 1.68 -3.37
CA PHE A 347 21.54 1.48 -3.20
C PHE A 347 21.19 1.18 -1.74
N LYS A 348 22.10 0.53 -0.99
CA LYS A 348 21.92 0.28 0.44
C LYS A 348 21.72 1.56 1.27
N GLU A 349 22.36 2.68 0.88
CA GLU A 349 22.16 3.96 1.54
C GLU A 349 20.76 4.52 1.26
N VAL A 350 20.32 4.43 0.00
CA VAL A 350 18.97 4.82 -0.44
C VAL A 350 17.91 3.99 0.30
N GLU A 351 18.07 2.68 0.35
CA GLU A 351 17.18 1.78 1.10
C GLU A 351 17.15 2.12 2.59
N SER A 352 18.31 2.39 3.20
CA SER A 352 18.36 2.75 4.62
C SER A 352 17.60 4.04 4.91
N SER A 353 17.69 5.05 4.05
CA SER A 353 16.92 6.29 4.20
C SER A 353 15.41 6.04 4.04
N PHE A 354 14.99 5.25 3.04
CA PHE A 354 13.59 4.87 2.90
C PHE A 354 13.07 4.06 4.09
N ASP A 355 13.84 3.10 4.60
CA ASP A 355 13.45 2.30 5.76
C ASP A 355 13.25 3.18 7.01
N LYS A 356 14.12 4.17 7.22
CA LYS A 356 13.95 5.17 8.29
C LYS A 356 12.69 6.02 8.10
N GLN A 357 12.40 6.48 6.88
CA GLN A 357 11.16 7.19 6.57
C GLN A 357 9.93 6.31 6.85
N GLN A 358 9.92 5.07 6.35
CA GLN A 358 8.80 4.15 6.54
C GLN A 358 8.59 3.77 8.01
N HIS A 359 9.67 3.60 8.77
CA HIS A 359 9.61 3.34 10.20
C HIS A 359 9.01 4.54 10.96
N PHE A 360 9.47 5.75 10.66
CA PHE A 360 8.92 6.98 11.23
C PHE A 360 7.43 7.15 10.93
N LEU A 361 7.02 6.89 9.68
CA LEU A 361 5.61 6.94 9.27
C LEU A 361 4.76 5.87 9.98
N ASN A 362 5.30 4.67 10.18
CA ASN A 362 4.62 3.61 10.93
C ASN A 362 4.41 4.00 12.41
N LEU A 363 5.43 4.53 13.07
CA LEU A 363 5.35 4.98 14.47
C LEU A 363 4.41 6.19 14.63
N SER A 364 4.43 7.11 13.67
CA SER A 364 3.52 8.27 13.68
C SER A 364 2.05 7.86 13.56
N GLY A 365 1.77 6.68 12.98
CA GLY A 365 0.44 6.06 12.98
C GLY A 365 -0.09 5.70 14.38
N VAL A 366 0.75 5.63 15.41
CA VAL A 366 0.31 5.49 16.80
C VAL A 366 -0.48 6.71 17.25
N PHE A 367 -0.13 7.91 16.80
CA PHE A 367 -0.83 9.15 17.15
C PHE A 367 -1.94 9.50 16.17
N ASN A 368 -1.85 9.01 14.93
CA ASN A 368 -2.81 9.29 13.88
C ASN A 368 -3.48 7.99 13.40
N PRO A 369 -4.69 7.64 13.90
CA PRO A 369 -5.38 6.41 13.51
C PRO A 369 -5.77 6.39 12.02
N PHE A 370 -6.01 7.55 11.39
CA PHE A 370 -6.25 7.62 9.95
C PHE A 370 -5.02 7.14 9.16
N LEU A 371 -3.82 7.55 9.56
CA LEU A 371 -2.58 7.10 8.95
C LEU A 371 -2.37 5.58 9.13
N SER A 372 -2.69 5.04 10.30
CA SER A 372 -2.66 3.59 10.56
C SER A 372 -3.62 2.82 9.65
N THR A 373 -4.88 3.26 9.55
CA THR A 373 -5.88 2.67 8.64
C THR A 373 -5.43 2.72 7.18
N LYS A 374 -4.97 3.88 6.71
CA LYS A 374 -4.48 4.05 5.34
C LYS A 374 -3.32 3.12 5.03
N ARG A 375 -2.32 3.03 5.92
CA ARG A 375 -1.14 2.18 5.72
C ARG A 375 -1.45 0.69 5.78
N LEU A 376 -2.38 0.25 6.64
CA LEU A 376 -2.86 -1.13 6.66
C LEU A 376 -3.62 -1.48 5.38
N SER A 377 -4.50 -0.59 4.93
CA SER A 377 -5.27 -0.76 3.68
C SER A 377 -4.35 -0.97 2.48
N MET A 378 -3.37 -0.07 2.27
CA MET A 378 -2.38 -0.20 1.19
C MET A 378 -1.57 -1.51 1.28
N ALA A 379 -1.15 -1.89 2.48
CA ALA A 379 -0.33 -3.09 2.66
C ALA A 379 -1.10 -4.39 2.41
N LEU A 380 -2.37 -4.44 2.82
CA LEU A 380 -3.25 -5.58 2.56
C LEU A 380 -3.65 -5.66 1.07
N ALA A 381 -3.81 -4.53 0.40
CA ALA A 381 -4.01 -4.41 -1.04
C ALA A 381 -2.78 -4.78 -1.89
N GLY A 382 -1.59 -4.73 -1.28
CA GLY A 382 -0.32 -5.01 -1.96
C GLY A 382 0.23 -3.82 -2.76
N SER A 383 -0.19 -2.61 -2.39
CA SER A 383 0.12 -1.33 -3.04
C SER A 383 0.94 -0.40 -2.13
N ASP A 384 1.56 -0.93 -1.08
CA ASP A 384 2.45 -0.16 -0.21
C ASP A 384 3.92 -0.26 -0.63
N PHE A 385 4.77 0.56 0.00
CA PHE A 385 6.20 0.61 -0.28
C PHE A 385 6.91 -0.74 -0.14
N TYR A 386 6.51 -1.55 0.85
CA TYR A 386 7.11 -2.87 1.05
C TYR A 386 6.87 -3.78 -0.15
N HIS A 387 5.66 -3.79 -0.71
CA HIS A 387 5.35 -4.57 -1.92
C HIS A 387 6.09 -4.05 -3.15
N HIS A 388 6.27 -2.73 -3.28
CA HIS A 388 7.08 -2.13 -4.33
C HIS A 388 8.55 -2.58 -4.24
N ALA A 389 9.19 -2.40 -3.08
CA ALA A 389 10.58 -2.80 -2.86
C ALA A 389 10.79 -4.32 -3.02
N HIS A 390 9.81 -5.12 -2.57
CA HIS A 390 9.83 -6.57 -2.74
C HIS A 390 9.81 -6.97 -4.23
N PHE A 391 8.94 -6.37 -5.03
CA PHE A 391 8.91 -6.60 -6.48
C PHE A 391 10.23 -6.18 -7.14
N PHE A 392 10.71 -4.97 -6.84
CA PHE A 392 11.95 -4.44 -7.41
C PHE A 392 13.15 -5.37 -7.17
N LYS A 393 13.33 -5.87 -5.94
CA LYS A 393 14.41 -6.83 -5.61
C LYS A 393 14.30 -8.14 -6.40
N HIS A 394 13.09 -8.66 -6.58
CA HIS A 394 12.89 -9.88 -7.36
C HIS A 394 13.15 -9.65 -8.86
N ALA A 395 12.71 -8.52 -9.39
CA ALA A 395 13.00 -8.11 -10.77
C ALA A 395 14.51 -7.92 -11.01
N GLN A 396 15.19 -7.28 -10.07
CA GLN A 396 16.64 -7.08 -10.09
C GLN A 396 17.40 -8.41 -10.06
N ALA A 397 17.01 -9.33 -9.17
CA ALA A 397 17.61 -10.66 -9.07
C ALA A 397 17.40 -11.47 -10.35
N TYR A 398 16.19 -11.44 -10.92
CA TYR A 398 15.90 -12.07 -12.20
C TYR A 398 16.77 -11.52 -13.33
N ARG A 399 16.88 -10.18 -13.44
CA ARG A 399 17.74 -9.52 -14.42
C ARG A 399 19.18 -10.02 -14.30
N ASN A 400 19.74 -10.01 -13.09
CA ASN A 400 21.12 -10.43 -12.87
C ASN A 400 21.35 -11.89 -13.27
N GLN A 401 20.39 -12.76 -12.96
CA GLN A 401 20.45 -14.16 -13.36
C GLN A 401 20.35 -14.33 -14.89
N LEU A 402 19.42 -13.63 -15.54
CA LEU A 402 19.23 -13.70 -16.99
C LEU A 402 20.49 -13.25 -17.73
N ILE A 403 21.01 -12.07 -17.39
CA ILE A 403 22.24 -11.54 -18.03
C ILE A 403 23.42 -12.49 -17.79
N ARG A 404 23.52 -13.09 -16.61
CA ARG A 404 24.53 -14.11 -16.34
C ARG A 404 24.39 -15.34 -17.22
N GLN A 405 23.19 -15.87 -17.40
CA GLN A 405 22.96 -17.01 -18.27
C GLN A 405 23.38 -16.70 -19.72
N LEU A 406 23.03 -15.51 -20.21
CA LEU A 406 23.41 -15.04 -21.55
C LEU A 406 24.94 -14.91 -21.71
N ASN A 407 25.61 -14.23 -20.78
CA ASN A 407 27.05 -14.06 -20.82
C ASN A 407 27.81 -15.39 -20.69
N MET A 408 27.34 -16.28 -19.82
CA MET A 408 27.94 -17.60 -19.66
C MET A 408 27.68 -18.50 -20.88
N GLN A 409 26.54 -18.35 -21.56
CA GLN A 409 26.30 -19.07 -22.81
C GLN A 409 27.32 -18.68 -23.88
N LEU A 410 27.61 -17.38 -24.04
CA LEU A 410 28.68 -16.90 -24.90
C LEU A 410 30.04 -17.42 -24.44
N ALA A 411 30.34 -17.35 -23.13
CA ALA A 411 31.61 -17.78 -22.56
C ALA A 411 31.91 -19.27 -22.82
N MET A 412 30.93 -20.15 -22.61
CA MET A 412 31.15 -21.59 -22.63
C MET A 412 31.13 -22.19 -24.04
N HIS A 413 30.40 -21.57 -24.98
CA HIS A 413 30.14 -22.17 -26.29
C HIS A 413 30.65 -21.32 -27.47
N GLY A 414 31.00 -20.04 -27.24
CA GLY A 414 31.41 -19.11 -28.30
C GLY A 414 32.87 -19.20 -28.74
N LYS A 415 33.71 -20.06 -28.14
CA LYS A 415 35.17 -20.05 -28.40
C LYS A 415 35.52 -20.53 -29.82
N ASN A 416 34.97 -21.66 -30.23
CA ASN A 416 35.41 -22.38 -31.43
C ASN A 416 34.62 -21.99 -32.69
N ILE A 417 33.79 -20.95 -32.61
CA ILE A 417 32.94 -20.50 -33.70
C ILE A 417 33.68 -19.46 -34.52
N LYS A 418 33.78 -19.68 -35.83
CA LYS A 418 34.30 -18.67 -36.75
C LYS A 418 33.19 -17.67 -37.07
N GLY A 419 33.37 -16.40 -36.67
CA GLY A 419 32.37 -15.34 -36.83
C GLY A 419 31.53 -15.11 -35.57
N ASP A 420 30.36 -14.50 -35.72
CA ASP A 420 29.48 -14.17 -34.58
C ASP A 420 28.76 -15.42 -34.04
N TYR A 421 28.94 -15.72 -32.76
CA TYR A 421 28.27 -16.83 -32.09
C TYR A 421 26.81 -16.49 -31.82
N LYS A 422 25.89 -17.18 -32.50
CA LYS A 422 24.44 -16.99 -32.35
C LYS A 422 23.76 -18.24 -31.79
N VAL A 423 22.76 -18.02 -30.96
CA VAL A 423 21.81 -19.05 -30.53
C VAL A 423 20.44 -18.74 -31.11
N GLY A 424 19.63 -19.78 -31.32
CA GLY A 424 18.29 -19.67 -31.89
C GLY A 424 17.18 -19.87 -30.86
N PRO A 425 15.92 -19.97 -31.33
CA PRO A 425 14.75 -20.08 -30.48
C PRO A 425 14.79 -21.20 -29.44
N ALA A 426 15.38 -22.35 -29.80
CA ALA A 426 15.51 -23.50 -28.90
C ALA A 426 16.24 -23.15 -27.58
N TYR A 427 17.22 -22.25 -27.61
CA TYR A 427 17.92 -21.79 -26.41
C TYR A 427 17.08 -20.76 -25.65
N PHE A 428 16.55 -19.74 -26.34
CA PHE A 428 15.79 -18.67 -25.68
C PHE A 428 14.50 -19.18 -25.02
N SER A 429 13.84 -20.17 -25.60
CA SER A 429 12.67 -20.84 -24.99
C SER A 429 13.00 -21.60 -23.70
N GLN A 430 14.25 -22.03 -23.49
CA GLN A 430 14.64 -22.72 -22.25
C GLN A 430 14.87 -21.76 -21.07
N LEU A 431 15.03 -20.46 -21.33
CA LEU A 431 15.24 -19.46 -20.29
C LEU A 431 13.97 -19.33 -19.44
N LYS A 432 14.13 -19.44 -18.11
CA LYS A 432 13.02 -19.42 -17.16
C LYS A 432 12.28 -18.09 -17.20
N ASP A 433 10.96 -18.14 -17.16
CA ASP A 433 10.12 -16.96 -17.02
C ASP A 433 10.22 -16.33 -15.63
N PHE A 434 10.06 -15.00 -15.61
CA PHE A 434 9.87 -14.26 -14.37
C PHE A 434 8.48 -14.54 -13.78
N LYS A 435 8.46 -15.15 -12.58
CA LYS A 435 7.24 -15.37 -11.81
C LYS A 435 7.34 -14.65 -10.48
N TYR A 436 6.47 -13.67 -10.28
CA TYR A 436 6.40 -12.90 -9.03
C TYR A 436 5.24 -13.38 -8.15
N GLN A 437 5.52 -13.53 -6.86
CA GLN A 437 4.52 -13.79 -5.83
C GLN A 437 4.52 -12.63 -4.83
N LEU A 438 3.32 -12.22 -4.42
CA LEU A 438 3.17 -11.22 -3.37
C LEU A 438 3.70 -11.78 -2.04
N PRO A 439 4.23 -10.92 -1.14
CA PRO A 439 4.50 -11.30 0.23
C PRO A 439 3.31 -12.01 0.89
N THR A 440 3.60 -12.90 1.82
CA THR A 440 2.54 -13.64 2.54
C THR A 440 1.75 -12.69 3.45
N LEU A 441 0.47 -13.01 3.71
CA LEU A 441 -0.35 -12.24 4.66
C LEU A 441 0.33 -12.13 6.04
N LYS A 442 0.95 -13.22 6.51
CA LYS A 442 1.67 -13.25 7.79
C LYS A 442 2.78 -12.20 7.84
N GLN A 443 3.60 -12.10 6.79
CA GLN A 443 4.66 -11.08 6.71
C GLN A 443 4.08 -9.67 6.73
N VAL A 444 3.00 -9.44 5.97
CA VAL A 444 2.34 -8.12 5.94
C VAL A 444 1.82 -7.71 7.32
N LEU A 445 1.13 -8.62 8.02
CA LEU A 445 0.61 -8.35 9.36
C LEU A 445 1.72 -8.14 10.39
N GLN A 446 2.82 -8.89 10.31
CA GLN A 446 3.99 -8.69 11.18
C GLN A 446 4.61 -7.29 10.99
N ILE A 447 4.77 -6.86 9.74
CA ILE A 447 5.33 -5.54 9.42
C ILE A 447 4.39 -4.41 9.89
N LYS A 448 3.07 -4.62 9.80
CA LYS A 448 2.06 -3.60 10.13
C LYS A 448 1.41 -3.79 11.50
N GLN A 449 1.98 -4.62 12.38
CA GLN A 449 1.42 -4.90 13.70
C GLN A 449 1.22 -3.63 14.54
N VAL A 450 2.13 -2.65 14.42
CA VAL A 450 2.03 -1.37 15.15
C VAL A 450 0.77 -0.60 14.77
N ALA A 451 0.38 -0.62 13.49
CA ALA A 451 -0.84 0.05 13.05
C ALA A 451 -2.09 -0.65 13.58
N LEU A 452 -2.09 -1.99 13.63
CA LEU A 452 -3.22 -2.75 14.17
C LEU A 452 -3.36 -2.53 15.68
N LEU A 453 -2.25 -2.62 16.41
CA LEU A 453 -2.21 -2.36 17.85
C LEU A 453 -2.57 -0.91 18.18
N SER A 454 -2.15 0.05 17.36
CA SER A 454 -2.57 1.44 17.47
C SER A 454 -4.09 1.59 17.38
N LEU A 455 -4.72 1.03 16.36
CA LEU A 455 -6.18 1.10 16.19
C LEU A 455 -6.92 0.46 17.37
N ALA A 456 -6.49 -0.73 17.79
CA ALA A 456 -7.06 -1.40 18.96
C ALA A 456 -6.87 -0.60 20.25
N GLY A 457 -5.67 -0.02 20.45
CA GLY A 457 -5.33 0.82 21.58
C GLY A 457 -6.17 2.09 21.64
N TRP A 458 -6.37 2.77 20.50
CA TRP A 458 -7.26 3.94 20.41
C TRP A 458 -8.71 3.59 20.73
N VAL A 459 -9.23 2.48 20.20
CA VAL A 459 -10.57 2.01 20.54
C VAL A 459 -10.67 1.78 22.04
N LEU A 460 -9.71 1.09 22.65
CA LEU A 460 -9.69 0.85 24.10
C LEU A 460 -9.68 2.17 24.89
N ILE A 461 -8.80 3.11 24.54
CA ILE A 461 -8.70 4.43 25.20
C ILE A 461 -10.04 5.17 25.11
N LEU A 462 -10.68 5.20 23.93
CA LEU A 462 -11.95 5.90 23.74
C LEU A 462 -13.12 5.19 24.45
N VAL A 463 -13.11 3.85 24.50
CA VAL A 463 -14.09 3.08 25.29
C VAL A 463 -13.99 3.43 26.78
N LEU A 464 -12.77 3.43 27.33
CA LEU A 464 -12.53 3.78 28.73
C LEU A 464 -12.91 5.23 29.03
N LEU A 465 -12.54 6.16 28.13
CA LEU A 465 -12.89 7.57 28.26
C LEU A 465 -14.41 7.78 28.21
N LEU A 466 -15.11 7.14 27.26
CA LEU A 466 -16.56 7.22 27.15
C LEU A 466 -17.23 6.64 28.40
N GLN A 467 -16.75 5.50 28.91
CA GLN A 467 -17.27 4.89 30.13
C GLN A 467 -17.05 5.78 31.36
N PHE A 468 -15.91 6.46 31.47
CA PHE A 468 -15.63 7.43 32.52
C PHE A 468 -16.57 8.65 32.44
N ILE A 469 -16.80 9.19 31.25
CA ILE A 469 -17.74 10.31 31.04
C ILE A 469 -19.17 9.86 31.36
N ALA A 470 -19.56 8.67 30.90
CA ALA A 470 -20.88 8.09 31.14
C ALA A 470 -21.18 7.93 32.63
N SER A 471 -20.22 7.46 33.43
CA SER A 471 -20.38 7.28 34.87
C SER A 471 -20.41 8.59 35.65
N ARG A 472 -19.67 9.62 35.22
CA ARG A 472 -19.61 10.93 35.89
C ARG A 472 -20.68 11.93 35.48
N SER A 473 -21.38 11.71 34.37
CA SER A 473 -22.50 12.57 33.96
C SER A 473 -23.66 12.61 34.98
N LEU A 474 -23.61 11.78 36.04
CA LEU A 474 -24.43 11.89 37.26
C LEU A 474 -24.12 13.15 38.11
N ALA A 475 -22.93 13.72 38.02
CA ALA A 475 -22.49 14.83 38.89
C ALA A 475 -22.70 16.23 38.28
N PHE A 476 -22.63 16.39 36.95
CA PHE A 476 -22.75 17.72 36.32
C PHE A 476 -24.17 18.30 36.33
N ASN A 477 -25.21 17.46 36.43
CA ASN A 477 -26.60 17.94 36.43
C ASN A 477 -27.05 18.52 37.78
N TYR A 478 -26.25 18.40 38.85
CA TYR A 478 -26.57 18.99 40.17
C TYR A 478 -25.79 20.27 40.48
N ALA A 479 -24.81 20.67 39.66
CA ALA A 479 -24.01 21.87 39.89
C ALA A 479 -24.54 23.12 39.17
N SER A 480 -25.58 22.99 38.33
CA SER A 480 -26.18 24.08 37.56
C SER A 480 -27.68 24.19 37.78
N ALA A 481 -28.15 23.89 38.99
CA ALA A 481 -29.51 24.12 39.46
C ALA A 481 -29.51 25.25 40.48
#